data_AF-A0A3D4XSW1-F1
#
_entry.id   AF-A0A3D4XSW1-F1
#
_cell.length_a   1.000
_cell.length_b   1.000
_cell.length_c   1.000
_cell.angle_alpha   90.00
_cell.angle_beta   90.00
_cell.angle_gamma   90.00
#
_symmetry.space_group_name_H-M   'P 1'
#
loop_
_entity.id
_entity.type
_entity.pdbx_description
1 polymer ?
#
loop_
_entity_poly.entity_id
_entity_poly.type
_entity_poly.pdbx_seq_one_letter_code
_entity_poly.pdbx_strand_id
1 'polypeptide(L)'
;MQISKTASYALIAFSYFGGWAWMNYDAVLHKVAITQETLTIDIEKGDSFAKLTDRLVAQQVDINPFWFKVLGLTSGAKKKIKKGEYELTKGLTAPEMIALFVQG
;
A
#
# COMPACT_ATOMS: atom_id res chain seq x y z
N MET A 1 -15.37 -38.43 10.26
CA MET A 1 -15.69 -37.37 9.27
C MET A 1 -14.62 -37.43 8.18
N GLN A 2 -14.90 -38.08 7.05
CA GLN A 2 -13.95 -38.20 5.93
C GLN A 2 -13.91 -36.86 5.19
N ILE A 3 -12.82 -36.11 5.33
CA ILE A 3 -12.62 -34.86 4.58
C ILE A 3 -12.49 -35.26 3.11
N SER A 4 -13.37 -34.72 2.26
CA SER A 4 -13.32 -35.01 0.83
C SER A 4 -11.99 -34.53 0.25
N LYS A 5 -11.42 -35.28 -0.71
CA LYS A 5 -10.17 -34.89 -1.38
C LYS A 5 -10.22 -33.43 -1.89
N THR A 6 -11.41 -32.99 -2.33
CA THR A 6 -11.69 -31.60 -2.72
C THR A 6 -11.50 -30.59 -1.60
N ALA A 7 -11.95 -30.89 -0.38
CA ALA A 7 -11.76 -30.02 0.78
C ALA A 7 -10.28 -29.94 1.18
N SER A 8 -9.53 -31.04 1.04
CA SER A 8 -8.07 -31.03 1.26
C SER A 8 -7.32 -30.14 0.26
N TYR A 9 -7.65 -30.23 -1.04
CA TYR A 9 -7.03 -29.36 -2.06
C TYR A 9 -7.43 -27.89 -1.86
N ALA A 10 -8.69 -27.63 -1.50
CA ALA A 10 -9.15 -26.27 -1.20
C ALA A 10 -8.39 -25.67 0.00
N LEU A 11 -8.16 -26.47 1.05
CA LEU A 11 -7.40 -26.02 2.22
C LEU A 11 -5.95 -25.66 1.87
N ILE A 12 -5.28 -26.50 1.08
CA ILE A 12 -3.90 -26.25 0.64
C ILE A 12 -3.84 -24.99 -0.23
N ALA A 13 -4.75 -24.86 -1.20
CA ALA A 13 -4.82 -23.67 -2.04
C ALA A 13 -5.03 -22.41 -1.18
N PHE A 14 -6.00 -22.45 -0.26
CA PHE A 14 -6.29 -21.33 0.63
C PHE A 14 -5.09 -20.95 1.50
N SER A 15 -4.39 -21.94 2.08
CA SER A 15 -3.17 -21.70 2.87
C SER A 15 -2.06 -21.09 2.02
N TYR A 16 -1.88 -21.56 0.78
CA TYR A 16 -0.87 -21.02 -0.13
C TYR A 16 -1.18 -19.57 -0.52
N PHE A 17 -2.43 -19.29 -0.92
CA PHE A 17 -2.86 -17.93 -1.23
C PHE A 17 -2.77 -17.00 -0.01
N GLY A 18 -3.13 -17.49 1.17
CA GLY A 18 -3.03 -16.74 2.43
C GLY A 18 -1.58 -16.37 2.78
N GLY A 19 -0.67 -17.35 2.71
CA GLY A 19 0.76 -17.12 2.96
C GLY A 19 1.38 -16.17 1.93
N TRP A 20 1.05 -16.34 0.65
CA TRP A 20 1.49 -15.43 -0.42
C TRP A 20 0.99 -14.00 -0.18
N ALA A 21 -0.30 -13.83 0.11
CA ALA A 21 -0.90 -12.52 0.39
C ALA A 21 -0.25 -11.85 1.60
N TRP A 22 -0.03 -12.59 2.69
CA TRP A 22 0.62 -12.09 3.90
C TRP A 22 2.05 -11.62 3.61
N MET A 23 2.85 -12.41 2.90
CA MET A 23 4.24 -12.07 2.59
C MET A 23 4.34 -10.80 1.74
N ASN A 24 3.41 -10.60 0.79
CA ASN A 24 3.37 -9.38 0.00
C ASN A 24 2.92 -8.16 0.82
N TYR A 25 1.95 -8.34 1.72
CA TYR A 25 1.51 -7.27 2.62
C TYR A 25 2.63 -6.84 3.57
N ASP A 26 3.33 -7.81 4.16
CA ASP A 26 4.47 -7.56 5.05
C ASP A 26 5.62 -6.85 4.33
N ALA A 27 5.90 -7.24 3.08
CA ALA A 27 6.88 -6.54 2.25
C ALA A 27 6.53 -5.07 2.05
N VAL A 28 5.25 -4.72 1.86
CA VAL A 28 4.82 -3.32 1.68
C VAL A 28 5.01 -2.48 2.94
N LEU A 29 4.92 -3.10 4.12
CA LEU A 29 5.09 -2.40 5.40
C LEU A 29 6.56 -2.04 5.65
N HIS A 30 7.49 -2.90 5.25
CA HIS A 30 8.91 -2.77 5.62
C HIS A 30 9.81 -2.32 4.48
N LYS A 31 9.35 -2.40 3.21
CA LYS A 31 10.14 -1.98 2.07
C LYS A 31 10.18 -0.45 1.97
N VAL A 32 11.37 0.08 1.76
CA VAL A 32 11.59 1.49 1.43
C VAL A 32 10.91 1.80 0.10
N ALA A 33 10.01 2.78 0.11
CA ALA A 33 9.25 3.21 -1.06
C ALA A 33 9.94 4.35 -1.81
N ILE A 34 10.67 5.22 -1.10
CA ILE A 34 11.35 6.37 -1.68
C ILE A 34 12.86 6.10 -1.73
N THR A 35 13.36 5.86 -2.93
CA THR A 35 14.79 5.63 -3.20
C THR A 35 15.52 6.89 -3.68
N GLN A 36 14.77 7.87 -4.19
CA GLN A 36 15.23 9.20 -4.59
C GLN A 36 15.50 10.09 -3.37
N GLU A 37 16.35 11.11 -3.50
CA GLU A 37 16.73 11.99 -2.38
C GLU A 37 15.52 12.75 -1.82
N THR A 38 14.74 13.38 -2.70
CA THR A 38 13.55 14.13 -2.37
C THR A 38 12.55 14.08 -3.54
N LEU A 39 11.29 13.81 -3.23
CA LEU A 39 10.19 13.81 -4.20
C LEU A 39 9.01 14.63 -3.66
N THR A 40 8.53 15.59 -4.43
CA THR A 40 7.38 16.41 -4.01
C THR A 40 6.09 15.92 -4.66
N ILE A 41 5.08 15.65 -3.84
CA ILE A 41 3.75 15.22 -4.27
C ILE A 41 2.72 16.25 -3.84
N ASP A 42 1.95 16.76 -4.80
CA ASP A 42 0.76 17.56 -4.52
C ASP A 42 -0.50 16.67 -4.45
N ILE A 43 -1.28 16.86 -3.39
CA ILE A 43 -2.57 16.22 -3.17
C ILE A 43 -3.66 17.28 -3.29
N GLU A 44 -4.40 17.23 -4.39
CA GLU A 44 -5.49 18.17 -4.65
C GLU A 44 -6.75 17.81 -3.85
N LYS A 45 -7.58 18.83 -3.59
CA LYS A 45 -8.88 18.60 -2.94
C LYS A 45 -9.76 17.70 -3.81
N GLY A 46 -10.16 16.56 -3.26
CA GLY A 46 -11.02 15.60 -3.97
C GLY A 46 -10.24 14.55 -4.76
N ASP A 47 -8.90 14.53 -4.67
CA ASP A 47 -8.14 13.41 -5.21
C ASP A 47 -8.52 12.10 -4.53
N SER A 48 -8.79 11.10 -5.36
CA SER A 48 -8.98 9.75 -4.85
C SER A 48 -7.63 9.16 -4.46
N PHE A 49 -7.63 8.30 -3.43
CA PHE A 49 -6.44 7.55 -3.06
C PHE A 49 -5.85 6.75 -4.22
N ALA A 50 -6.72 6.30 -5.15
CA ALA A 50 -6.27 5.60 -6.36
C ALA A 50 -5.44 6.52 -7.27
N LYS A 51 -5.93 7.73 -7.57
CA LYS A 51 -5.22 8.71 -8.40
C LYS A 51 -3.91 9.15 -7.74
N LEU A 52 -3.88 9.33 -6.42
CA LEU A 52 -2.65 9.56 -5.66
C LEU A 52 -1.64 8.41 -5.85
N THR A 53 -2.11 7.16 -5.70
CA THR A 53 -1.26 5.97 -5.89
C THR A 53 -0.68 5.94 -7.31
N ASP A 54 -1.49 6.21 -8.32
CA ASP A 54 -1.06 6.16 -9.71
C ASP A 54 -0.04 7.28 -10.01
N ARG A 55 -0.16 8.46 -9.38
CA ARG A 55 0.87 9.52 -9.44
C ARG A 55 2.18 9.14 -8.77
N LEU A 56 2.13 8.53 -7.58
CA LEU A 56 3.33 8.04 -6.89
C LEU A 56 4.10 7.06 -7.78
N VAL A 57 3.40 6.11 -8.40
CA VAL A 57 4.01 5.14 -9.33
C VAL A 57 4.57 5.84 -10.57
N ALA A 58 3.87 6.84 -11.13
CA ALA A 58 4.35 7.62 -12.26
C ALA A 58 5.62 8.42 -11.94
N GLN A 59 5.79 8.83 -10.68
CA GLN A 59 6.99 9.50 -10.17
C GLN A 59 8.10 8.53 -9.73
N GLN A 60 7.99 7.25 -10.10
CA GLN A 60 8.95 6.18 -9.79
C GLN A 60 9.11 5.86 -8.30
N VAL A 61 8.08 6.14 -7.49
CA VAL A 61 8.01 5.62 -6.12
C VAL A 61 7.90 4.10 -6.18
N ASP A 62 8.79 3.40 -5.47
CA ASP A 62 8.89 1.94 -5.47
C ASP A 62 7.83 1.31 -4.55
N ILE A 63 6.57 1.47 -4.94
CA ILE A 63 5.40 0.88 -4.26
C ILE A 63 4.65 -0.07 -5.19
N ASN A 64 4.07 -1.11 -4.61
CA ASN A 64 3.08 -1.92 -5.31
C ASN A 64 1.71 -1.21 -5.26
N PRO A 65 1.12 -0.80 -6.40
CA PRO A 65 -0.11 -0.02 -6.41
C PRO A 65 -1.30 -0.74 -5.77
N PHE A 66 -1.38 -2.07 -5.93
CA PHE A 66 -2.46 -2.87 -5.35
C PHE A 66 -2.37 -2.88 -3.82
N TRP A 67 -1.20 -3.24 -3.28
CA TRP A 67 -1.01 -3.34 -1.84
C TRP A 67 -1.00 -1.98 -1.14
N PHE A 68 -0.53 -0.92 -1.80
CA PHE A 68 -0.66 0.43 -1.29
C PHE A 68 -2.13 0.85 -1.15
N LYS A 69 -2.97 0.53 -2.16
CA LYS A 69 -4.44 0.73 -2.11
C LYS A 69 -5.11 -0.07 -0.99
N VAL A 70 -4.62 -1.29 -0.72
CA VAL A 70 -5.07 -2.12 0.42
C VAL A 70 -4.66 -1.47 1.74
N LEU A 71 -3.40 -1.04 1.89
CA LEU A 71 -2.90 -0.40 3.10
C LEU A 71 -3.66 0.90 3.43
N GLY A 72 -3.94 1.73 2.43
CA GLY A 72 -4.77 2.93 2.60
C GLY A 72 -6.22 2.62 3.00
N LEU A 73 -6.75 1.45 2.59
CA LEU A 73 -8.08 0.99 2.98
C LEU A 73 -8.09 0.46 4.42
N THR A 74 -7.15 -0.40 4.79
CA THR A 74 -7.08 -1.02 6.12
C THR A 74 -6.76 -0.01 7.22
N SER A 75 -5.93 0.99 6.93
CA SER A 75 -5.63 2.11 7.85
C SER A 75 -6.76 3.15 7.96
N GLY A 76 -7.75 3.12 7.05
CA GLY A 76 -8.78 4.16 6.94
C GLY A 76 -8.25 5.50 6.41
N ALA A 77 -7.01 5.56 5.92
CA ALA A 77 -6.37 6.79 5.44
C ALA A 77 -7.11 7.43 4.25
N LYS A 78 -7.80 6.63 3.42
CA LYS A 78 -8.57 7.12 2.25
C LYS A 78 -9.49 8.30 2.55
N LYS A 79 -10.02 8.41 3.77
CA LYS A 79 -10.94 9.49 4.19
C LYS A 79 -10.27 10.60 5.01
N LYS A 80 -9.02 10.39 5.43
CA LYS A 80 -8.29 11.26 6.35
C LYS A 80 -7.13 12.02 5.71
N ILE A 81 -6.75 11.64 4.49
CA ILE A 81 -5.71 12.33 3.75
C ILE A 81 -6.11 13.78 3.53
N LYS A 82 -5.17 14.66 3.85
CA LYS A 82 -5.32 16.09 3.70
C LYS A 82 -4.75 16.53 2.36
N LYS A 83 -5.30 17.64 1.87
CA LYS A 83 -4.80 18.31 0.68
C LYS A 83 -3.54 19.08 1.06
N GLY A 84 -2.58 19.15 0.15
CA GLY A 84 -1.33 19.86 0.40
C GLY A 84 -0.19 19.30 -0.42
N GLU A 85 0.93 20.01 -0.35
CA GLU A 85 2.19 19.62 -0.94
C GLU A 85 3.03 18.89 0.11
N TYR A 86 3.44 17.68 -0.22
CA TYR A 86 4.19 16.79 0.66
C TYR A 86 5.56 16.54 0.08
N GLU A 87 6.59 16.78 0.88
CA GLU A 87 7.95 16.42 0.56
C GLU A 87 8.23 14.99 1.08
N LEU A 88 8.44 14.06 0.15
CA LEU A 88 8.78 12.69 0.43
C LEU A 88 10.30 12.53 0.38
N THR A 89 10.90 12.27 1.53
CA THR A 89 12.34 12.07 1.66
C THR A 89 12.74 10.61 1.45
N LYS A 90 14.01 10.41 1.07
CA LYS A 90 14.60 9.08 0.94
C LYS A 90 14.44 8.25 2.23
N GLY A 91 14.09 6.97 2.05
CA GLY A 91 13.99 6.02 3.16
C GLY A 91 12.58 5.84 3.70
N LEU A 92 11.62 6.69 3.32
CA LEU A 92 10.23 6.52 3.73
C LEU A 92 9.63 5.22 3.21
N THR A 93 8.89 4.56 4.07
CA THR A 93 8.08 3.38 3.77
C THR A 93 6.64 3.76 3.38
N ALA A 94 5.91 2.84 2.77
CA ALA A 94 4.49 3.04 2.44
C ALA A 94 3.61 3.52 3.63
N PRO A 95 3.66 2.89 4.82
CA PRO A 95 2.87 3.34 5.96
C PRO A 95 3.27 4.74 6.46
N GLU A 96 4.56 5.09 6.43
CA GLU A 96 5.04 6.41 6.84
C GLU A 96 4.55 7.50 5.88
N MET A 97 4.59 7.26 4.56
CA MET A 97 4.03 8.17 3.57
C MET A 97 2.53 8.40 3.81
N ILE A 98 1.77 7.32 4.05
CA ILE A 98 0.34 7.43 4.35
C ILE A 98 0.12 8.23 5.63
N ALA A 99 0.96 8.04 6.66
CA ALA A 99 0.88 8.80 7.90
C ALA A 99 1.13 10.29 7.67
N LEU A 100 2.13 10.66 6.85
CA LEU A 100 2.41 12.05 6.47
C LEU A 100 1.19 12.69 5.80
N PHE A 101 0.58 12.01 4.82
CA PHE A 101 -0.61 12.51 4.11
C PHE A 101 -1.82 12.70 5.03
N VAL A 102 -1.93 11.91 6.10
CA VAL A 102 -3.02 12.02 7.09
C VAL A 102 -2.73 13.12 8.12
N GLN A 103 -1.46 13.33 8.48
CA GLN A 103 -1.07 14.34 9.46
C GLN A 103 -1.33 15.77 8.96
N GLY A 104 -1.11 16.04 7.67
CA GLY A 104 -1.46 17.33 7.06
C GLY A 104 -0.29 18.24 6.89
#